data_AF-A0A136WIR4-F1
#
_entry.id   AF-A0A136WIR4-F1
#
_cell.length_a   1.000
_cell.length_b   1.000
_cell.length_c   1.000
_cell.angle_alpha   90.00
_cell.angle_beta   90.00
_cell.angle_gamma   90.00
#
_symmetry.space_group_name_H-M   'P 1'
#
loop_
_entity.id
_entity.type
_entity.pdbx_description
1 polymer ?
#
loop_
_entity_poly.entity_id
_entity_poly.type
_entity_poly.pdbx_seq_one_letter_code
_entity_poly.pdbx_strand_id
1 'polypeptide(L)'
;MEYFEKKITYLRGVCDGSGFDENSKEGKIFHGMLDILDDMAFMLETFMDDEDMEGLDEYGEDEENEPIFFYSFICPSCGEEIDVDGETMEAETEIQCPKCGSAIPMGTANTDDISF
;
A
#
# COMPACT_ATOMS: atom_id res chain seq x y z
N MET A 1 -8.30 1.35 15.52
CA MET A 1 -8.21 1.46 14.03
C MET A 1 -8.52 0.11 13.36
N GLU A 2 -9.78 -0.15 12.99
CA GLU A 2 -10.21 -1.49 12.48
C GLU A 2 -9.79 -1.80 11.02
N TYR A 3 -9.26 -0.80 10.30
CA TYR A 3 -8.99 -0.92 8.86
C TYR A 3 -7.79 -1.83 8.53
N PHE A 4 -6.65 -1.64 9.21
CA PHE A 4 -5.46 -2.46 8.97
C PHE A 4 -5.67 -3.89 9.44
N GLU A 5 -6.26 -4.09 10.63
CA GLU A 5 -6.61 -5.42 11.14
C GLU A 5 -7.53 -6.19 10.17
N LYS A 6 -8.55 -5.54 9.61
CA LYS A 6 -9.44 -6.15 8.60
C LYS A 6 -8.69 -6.58 7.34
N LYS A 7 -7.77 -5.75 6.85
CA LYS A 7 -6.97 -6.06 5.65
C LYS A 7 -5.98 -7.19 5.89
N ILE A 8 -5.31 -7.21 7.05
CA ILE A 8 -4.37 -8.29 7.39
C ILE A 8 -5.13 -9.60 7.63
N THR A 9 -6.27 -9.54 8.30
CA THR A 9 -7.17 -10.70 8.49
C THR A 9 -7.64 -11.28 7.14
N TYR A 10 -8.01 -10.41 6.19
CA TYR A 10 -8.37 -10.84 4.84
C TYR A 10 -7.19 -11.55 4.15
N LEU A 11 -5.99 -10.96 4.16
CA LEU A 11 -4.80 -11.56 3.55
C LEU A 11 -4.42 -12.90 4.19
N ARG A 12 -4.59 -13.03 5.51
CA ARG A 12 -4.39 -14.29 6.23
C ARG A 12 -5.34 -15.37 5.72
N GLY A 13 -6.63 -15.04 5.59
CA GLY A 13 -7.62 -15.94 4.99
C GLY A 13 -7.32 -16.31 3.53
N VAL A 14 -6.78 -15.39 2.74
CA VAL A 14 -6.33 -15.67 1.36
C VAL A 14 -5.12 -16.62 1.37
N CYS A 15 -4.15 -16.42 2.26
CA CYS A 15 -2.99 -17.31 2.39
C CYS A 15 -3.42 -18.74 2.75
N ASP A 16 -4.33 -18.88 3.71
CA ASP A 16 -4.89 -20.15 4.14
C ASP A 16 -5.71 -20.82 3.02
N GLY A 17 -6.48 -20.03 2.27
CA GLY A 17 -7.31 -20.50 1.15
C GLY A 17 -6.54 -20.83 -0.13
N SER A 18 -5.33 -20.32 -0.29
CA SER A 18 -4.51 -20.50 -1.50
C SER A 18 -3.81 -21.86 -1.57
N GLY A 19 -3.93 -22.69 -0.53
CA GLY A 19 -3.33 -24.02 -0.49
C GLY A 19 -1.82 -24.02 -0.18
N PHE A 20 -1.29 -22.92 0.36
CA PHE A 20 0.05 -22.91 0.93
C PHE A 20 0.01 -23.62 2.28
N ASP A 21 0.60 -24.81 2.35
CA ASP A 21 0.77 -25.50 3.63
C ASP A 21 1.63 -24.62 4.56
N GLU A 22 1.16 -24.38 5.78
CA GLU A 22 1.84 -23.54 6.78
C GLU A 22 3.26 -24.03 7.10
N ASN A 23 3.55 -25.32 6.90
CA ASN A 23 4.87 -25.91 7.12
C ASN A 23 5.78 -25.88 5.88
N SER A 24 5.24 -25.55 4.70
CA SER A 24 6.03 -25.30 3.49
C SER A 24 6.97 -24.09 3.68
N LYS A 25 7.94 -23.94 2.78
CA LYS A 25 8.87 -22.80 2.87
C LYS A 25 8.13 -21.50 2.62
N GLU A 26 7.22 -21.53 1.65
CA GLU A 26 6.37 -20.44 1.21
C GLU A 26 5.36 -20.07 2.30
N GLY A 27 4.69 -21.06 2.90
CA GLY A 27 3.76 -20.86 4.00
C GLY A 27 4.39 -20.15 5.20
N LYS A 28 5.61 -20.58 5.60
CA LYS A 28 6.37 -19.91 6.67
C LYS A 28 6.73 -18.47 6.34
N ILE A 29 7.08 -18.19 5.08
CA ILE A 29 7.40 -16.83 4.63
C ILE A 29 6.14 -15.96 4.69
N PHE A 30 5.02 -16.41 4.15
CA PHE A 30 3.78 -15.64 4.12
C PHE A 30 3.22 -15.36 5.52
N HIS A 31 3.21 -16.37 6.40
CA HIS A 31 2.79 -16.18 7.78
C HIS A 31 3.72 -15.21 8.52
N GLY A 32 5.04 -15.34 8.33
CA GLY A 32 6.00 -14.38 8.88
C GLY A 32 5.81 -12.95 8.36
N MET A 33 5.42 -12.78 7.09
CA MET A 33 5.08 -11.46 6.54
C MET A 33 3.80 -10.90 7.17
N LEU A 34 2.77 -11.71 7.37
CA LEU A 34 1.52 -11.31 8.02
C LEU A 34 1.76 -10.88 9.47
N ASP A 35 2.61 -11.61 10.19
CA ASP A 35 2.95 -11.27 11.58
C ASP A 35 3.69 -9.92 11.67
N ILE A 36 4.61 -9.63 10.73
CA ILE A 36 5.28 -8.32 10.65
C ILE A 36 4.26 -7.20 10.35
N LEU A 37 3.28 -7.46 9.47
CA LEU A 37 2.24 -6.49 9.15
C LEU A 37 1.33 -6.22 10.36
N ASP A 38 1.02 -7.24 11.16
CA ASP A 38 0.29 -7.10 12.43
C ASP A 38 1.08 -6.20 13.41
N ASP A 39 2.39 -6.44 13.57
CA ASP A 39 3.26 -5.61 14.42
C ASP A 39 3.33 -4.14 13.93
N MET A 40 3.39 -3.93 12.62
CA MET A 40 3.39 -2.58 12.03
C MET A 40 2.07 -1.86 12.25
N ALA A 41 0.94 -2.56 12.10
CA ALA A 41 -0.39 -2.00 12.35
C ALA A 41 -0.54 -1.57 13.81
N PHE A 42 -0.07 -2.40 14.74
CA PHE A 42 -0.09 -2.08 16.18
C PHE A 42 0.79 -0.87 16.53
N MET A 43 2.00 -0.78 15.96
CA MET A 43 2.87 0.37 16.15
C MET A 43 2.21 1.65 15.61
N LEU A 44 1.66 1.61 14.40
CA LEU A 44 0.96 2.75 13.81
C LEU A 44 -0.24 3.18 14.65
N GLU A 45 -0.98 2.23 15.22
CA GLU A 45 -2.08 2.54 16.13
C GLU A 45 -1.60 3.28 17.37
N THR A 46 -0.49 2.84 17.96
CA THR A 46 0.13 3.53 19.10
C THR A 46 0.61 4.94 18.72
N PHE A 47 1.20 5.11 17.54
CA PHE A 47 1.68 6.42 17.06
C PHE A 47 0.54 7.39 16.69
N MET A 48 -0.62 6.88 16.28
CA MET A 48 -1.78 7.69 15.90
C MET A 48 -2.70 8.02 17.08
N ASP A 49 -2.66 7.22 18.16
CA ASP A 49 -3.41 7.47 19.40
C ASP A 49 -2.69 8.45 20.36
N ASP A 50 -1.38 8.63 20.25
CA ASP A 50 -0.66 9.69 20.97
C ASP A 50 -1.05 11.06 20.37
N GLU A 51 -1.59 11.95 21.22
CA GLU A 51 -2.09 13.32 20.95
C GLU A 51 -1.09 14.29 20.25
N ASP A 52 0.03 13.82 19.71
CA ASP A 52 1.01 14.62 18.97
C ASP A 52 0.61 14.91 17.51
N MET A 53 -0.55 14.41 17.05
CA MET A 53 -1.15 14.84 15.78
C MET A 53 -2.01 16.11 15.89
N GLU A 54 -2.12 16.74 17.08
CA GLU A 54 -2.62 18.12 17.18
C GLU A 54 -1.66 19.14 16.52
N GLY A 55 -0.41 18.75 16.23
CA GLY A 55 0.58 19.59 15.54
C GLY A 55 0.68 19.39 14.03
N LEU A 56 -0.08 18.45 13.45
CA LEU A 56 -0.17 18.29 11.99
C LEU A 56 -1.28 19.19 11.39
N ASP A 57 -2.25 19.59 12.20
CA ASP A 57 -3.29 20.59 11.86
C ASP A 57 -2.79 22.05 11.99
N GLU A 58 -1.62 22.30 12.60
CA GLU A 58 -1.02 23.64 12.69
C GLU A 58 -0.14 24.01 11.46
N TYR A 59 -0.02 23.11 10.48
CA TYR A 59 0.59 23.40 9.17
C TYR A 59 -0.47 23.72 8.12
N GLY A 60 -1.18 24.85 8.32
CA GLY A 60 -1.71 25.62 7.20
C GLY A 60 -3.21 25.89 7.23
N GLU A 61 -3.63 26.89 8.01
CA GLU A 61 -4.73 27.78 7.61
C GLU A 61 -4.32 28.68 6.42
N ASP A 62 -3.66 28.12 5.41
CA ASP A 62 -3.45 28.75 4.11
C ASP A 62 -4.04 27.77 3.09
N GLU A 63 -5.14 28.15 2.43
CA GLU A 63 -5.88 27.37 1.41
C GLU A 63 -5.03 26.94 0.18
N GLU A 64 -3.71 27.13 0.21
CA GLU A 64 -2.77 26.81 -0.87
C GLU A 64 -1.79 25.66 -0.51
N ASN A 65 -1.85 25.07 0.69
CA ASN A 65 -0.90 24.04 1.13
C ASN A 65 -1.54 22.64 1.30
N GLU A 66 -2.32 22.20 0.30
CA GLU A 66 -2.79 20.81 0.29
C GLU A 66 -1.57 19.85 0.26
N PRO A 67 -1.53 18.83 1.13
CA PRO A 67 -0.43 17.86 1.13
C PRO A 67 -0.40 17.10 -0.20
N ILE A 68 0.68 17.27 -0.97
CA ILE A 68 0.89 16.54 -2.23
C ILE A 68 1.36 15.12 -1.90
N PHE A 69 0.50 14.14 -2.16
CA PHE A 69 0.82 12.72 -2.00
C PHE A 69 1.52 12.17 -3.24
N PHE A 70 2.64 11.46 -3.03
CA PHE A 70 3.34 10.70 -4.06
C PHE A 70 3.24 9.21 -3.76
N TYR A 71 3.14 8.42 -4.83
CA TYR A 71 3.07 6.97 -4.82
C TYR A 71 4.29 6.40 -5.55
N SER A 72 5.04 5.53 -4.88
CA SER A 72 6.26 4.92 -5.45
C SER A 72 5.97 3.49 -5.91
N PHE A 73 6.36 3.19 -7.16
CA PHE A 73 6.20 1.88 -7.79
C PHE A 73 7.51 1.35 -8.32
N ILE A 74 7.65 0.02 -8.34
CA ILE A 74 8.77 -0.63 -9.02
C ILE A 74 8.30 -1.11 -10.38
N CYS A 75 8.94 -0.63 -11.45
CA CYS A 75 8.67 -1.08 -12.81
C CYS A 75 8.91 -2.60 -12.93
N PRO A 76 7.90 -3.40 -13.32
CA PRO A 76 8.02 -4.85 -13.37
C PRO A 76 9.00 -5.33 -14.46
N SER A 77 9.25 -4.52 -15.48
CA SER A 77 10.10 -4.90 -16.62
C SER A 77 11.59 -4.66 -16.39
N CYS A 78 11.97 -3.62 -15.63
CA CYS A 78 13.37 -3.23 -15.46
C CYS A 78 13.80 -2.96 -14.00
N GLY A 79 12.87 -3.01 -13.05
CA GLY A 79 13.13 -2.81 -11.63
C GLY A 79 13.40 -1.36 -11.21
N GLU A 80 13.09 -0.38 -12.07
CA GLU A 80 13.26 1.04 -11.74
C GLU A 80 12.16 1.51 -10.80
N GLU A 81 12.53 2.27 -9.78
CA GLU A 81 11.61 2.96 -8.88
C GLU A 81 11.08 4.24 -9.54
N ILE A 82 9.77 4.43 -9.51
CA ILE A 82 9.07 5.52 -10.19
C ILE A 82 8.08 6.13 -9.20
N ASP A 83 8.20 7.44 -9.01
CA ASP A 83 7.27 8.22 -8.21
C ASP A 83 6.19 8.85 -9.10
N VAL A 84 4.94 8.76 -8.65
CA VAL A 84 3.76 9.23 -9.36
C VAL A 84 2.90 10.07 -8.41
N ASP A 85 2.41 11.22 -8.86
CA ASP A 85 1.51 12.06 -8.06
C ASP A 85 0.09 11.46 -7.96
N GLY A 86 -0.68 11.96 -6.99
CA GLY A 86 -2.06 11.50 -6.78
C GLY A 86 -2.99 11.74 -7.96
N GLU A 87 -2.83 12.84 -8.69
CA GLU A 87 -3.68 13.13 -9.86
C GLU A 87 -3.47 12.10 -10.97
N THR A 88 -2.22 11.79 -11.28
CA THR A 88 -1.86 10.78 -12.29
C THR A 88 -2.36 9.40 -11.87
N MET A 89 -2.32 9.09 -10.57
CA MET A 89 -2.82 7.84 -10.04
C MET A 89 -4.33 7.65 -10.18
N GLU A 90 -5.09 8.73 -10.06
CA GLU A 90 -6.54 8.71 -10.19
C GLU A 90 -6.99 8.83 -11.66
N ALA A 91 -6.23 9.54 -12.48
CA ALA A 91 -6.59 9.83 -13.87
C ALA A 91 -6.15 8.76 -14.86
N GLU A 92 -4.98 8.13 -14.64
CA GLU A 92 -4.36 7.24 -15.62
C GLU A 92 -4.40 5.79 -15.16
N THR A 93 -4.71 4.89 -16.09
CA THR A 93 -4.72 3.44 -15.83
C THR A 93 -3.39 2.78 -16.19
N GLU A 94 -2.55 3.44 -16.99
CA GLU A 94 -1.21 2.98 -17.35
C GLU A 94 -0.27 4.17 -17.56
N ILE A 95 0.97 4.06 -17.09
CA ILE A 95 2.04 5.03 -17.41
C ILE A 95 3.20 4.37 -18.16
N GLN A 96 4.11 5.17 -18.70
CA GLN A 96 5.32 4.68 -19.36
C GLN A 96 6.52 4.75 -18.42
N CYS A 97 7.25 3.64 -18.27
CA CYS A 97 8.51 3.64 -17.53
C CYS A 97 9.53 4.57 -18.20
N PRO A 98 10.09 5.57 -17.50
CA PRO A 98 11.05 6.51 -18.10
C PRO A 98 12.37 5.85 -18.50
N LYS A 99 12.72 4.72 -17.88
CA LYS A 99 13.98 4.00 -18.13
C LYS A 99 13.90 3.02 -19.30
N CYS A 100 12.81 2.26 -19.40
CA CYS A 100 12.70 1.16 -20.37
C CYS A 100 11.55 1.31 -21.37
N GLY A 101 10.66 2.30 -21.18
CA GLY A 101 9.51 2.53 -22.06
C GLY A 101 8.47 1.42 -22.05
N SER A 102 8.47 0.55 -21.03
CA SER A 102 7.41 -0.44 -20.84
C SER A 102 6.22 0.21 -20.14
N ALA A 103 5.00 -0.19 -20.53
CA ALA A 103 3.77 0.23 -19.89
C ALA A 103 3.68 -0.37 -18.47
N ILE A 104 3.33 0.46 -17.50
CA ILE A 104 3.14 0.10 -16.09
C ILE A 104 1.67 0.31 -15.77
N PRO A 105 0.92 -0.75 -15.45
CA PRO A 105 -0.47 -0.60 -15.04
C PRO A 105 -0.53 0.08 -13.67
N MET A 106 -1.32 1.13 -13.60
CA MET A 106 -1.67 1.82 -12.37
C MET A 106 -2.84 1.10 -11.73
N GLY A 107 -2.71 0.78 -10.44
CA GLY A 107 -3.76 0.07 -9.70
C GLY A 107 -5.04 0.90 -9.65
N THR A 108 -6.20 0.25 -9.69
CA THR A 108 -7.50 0.91 -9.54
C THR A 108 -7.89 0.94 -8.06
N ALA A 109 -8.44 2.06 -7.59
CA ALA A 109 -9.02 2.16 -6.24
C ALA A 109 -10.33 1.35 -6.12
N ASN A 110 -10.93 0.95 -7.23
CA ASN A 110 -12.14 0.17 -7.29
C ASN A 110 -11.79 -1.33 -7.27
N THR A 111 -11.99 -1.95 -6.11
CA THR A 111 -11.70 -3.37 -5.90
C THR A 111 -12.49 -4.29 -6.83
N ASP A 112 -13.61 -3.82 -7.38
CA ASP A 112 -14.45 -4.58 -8.32
C ASP A 112 -13.83 -4.67 -9.73
N ASP A 113 -12.89 -3.79 -10.07
CA ASP A 113 -12.17 -3.78 -11.35
C ASP A 113 -10.89 -4.66 -11.30
N ILE A 114 -10.59 -5.26 -10.15
CA ILE A 114 -9.47 -6.19 -9.99
C ILE A 114 -9.90 -7.57 -10.54
N SER A 115 -9.56 -7.84 -11.80
CA SER A 115 -9.75 -9.18 -12.39
C SER A 115 -8.59 -10.11 -12.00
N PHE A 116 -8.90 -11.19 -11.27
CA PHE A 116 -7.97 -12.29 -10.99
C PHE A 116 -8.04 -13.39 -12.05
#